data_AF-A0AAV8V8S3-F1
#
_entry.id   AF-A0AAV8V8S3-F1
#
_cell.length_a   1.000
_cell.length_b   1.000
_cell.length_c   1.000
_cell.angle_alpha   90.00
_cell.angle_beta   90.00
_cell.angle_gamma   90.00
#
_symmetry.space_group_name_H-M   'P 1'
#
loop_
_entity.id
_entity.type
_entity.pdbx_description
1 polymer ?
#
loop_
_entity_poly.entity_id
_entity_poly.type
_entity_poly.pdbx_seq_one_letter_code
_entity_poly.pdbx_strand_id
1 'polypeptide(L)'
;MFNEEGKEATKLKKVMDWLSNKEWGLMVLDEVHVVPAMMFRKVISLINHKCKLGLTATLVREDDKIEDLNFLIGPKLYEADWQDLSAKGHIANVECVEIICEMTAEFYREYLRQPKKKKSIVGDTSIDLPEASCLIQISSHFGSRRQEAQRLGRVLRAKRRHDPGFKIQKKYIIQPKDNNF
;
A
#
# COMPACT_ATOMS: atom_id res chain seq x y z
N MET A 1 27.12 1.00 27.76
CA MET A 1 26.17 0.61 26.70
C MET A 1 25.77 1.84 25.86
N PHE A 2 26.75 2.46 25.19
CA PHE A 2 26.55 3.56 24.26
C PHE A 2 27.49 3.24 23.08
N ASN A 3 27.02 3.27 21.82
CA ASN A 3 27.81 3.36 20.56
C ASN A 3 27.28 2.54 19.35
N GLU A 4 25.98 2.22 19.26
CA GLU A 4 25.40 1.84 17.96
C GLU A 4 24.80 3.04 17.23
N GLU A 5 24.00 3.86 17.92
CA GLU A 5 23.35 5.06 17.35
C GLU A 5 24.36 6.07 16.76
N GLY A 6 25.51 6.27 17.41
CA GLY A 6 26.54 7.20 16.93
C GLY A 6 27.28 6.73 15.66
N LYS A 7 27.44 5.41 15.48
CA LYS A 7 28.08 4.85 14.27
C LYS A 7 27.16 4.95 13.06
N GLU A 8 25.87 4.72 13.27
CA GLU A 8 24.86 4.81 12.23
C GLU A 8 24.63 6.26 11.78
N ALA A 9 24.56 7.20 12.72
CA ALA A 9 24.49 8.64 12.42
C ALA A 9 25.72 9.12 11.61
N THR A 10 26.92 8.62 11.93
CA THR A 10 28.14 8.97 11.20
C THR A 10 28.14 8.39 9.78
N LYS A 11 27.63 7.17 9.61
CA LYS A 11 27.50 6.53 8.29
C LYS A 11 26.46 7.23 7.43
N LEU A 12 25.31 7.59 8.01
CA LEU A 12 24.26 8.36 7.35
C LEU A 12 24.76 9.73 6.90
N LYS A 13 25.54 10.43 7.74
CA LYS A 13 26.13 11.72 7.37
C LYS A 13 27.06 11.59 6.16
N LYS A 14 27.94 10.58 6.14
CA LYS A 14 28.81 10.30 4.99
C LYS A 14 28.02 10.00 3.71
N VAL A 15 26.93 9.25 3.81
CA VAL A 15 26.05 8.96 2.66
C VAL A 15 25.37 10.23 2.16
N MET A 16 24.86 11.08 3.06
CA MET A 16 24.24 12.35 2.70
C MET A 16 25.22 13.32 2.06
N ASP A 17 26.45 13.40 2.58
CA ASP A 17 27.52 14.22 2.00
C ASP A 17 27.86 13.71 0.59
N TRP A 18 27.92 12.39 0.39
CA TRP A 18 28.15 11.80 -0.93
C TRP A 18 27.01 12.06 -1.92
N LEU A 19 25.76 11.94 -1.46
CA LEU A 19 24.57 12.21 -2.28
C LEU A 19 24.50 13.67 -2.72
N SER A 20 24.89 14.60 -1.84
CA SER A 20 24.82 16.05 -2.09
C SER A 20 25.97 16.54 -2.97
N ASN A 21 27.14 15.89 -2.92
CA ASN A 21 28.32 16.27 -3.70
C ASN A 21 28.27 15.84 -5.17
N LYS A 22 27.21 15.13 -5.59
CA LYS A 22 27.06 14.64 -6.96
C LYS A 22 25.77 15.18 -7.58
N GLU A 23 25.85 15.61 -8.83
CA GLU A 23 24.66 15.91 -9.61
C GLU A 23 24.02 14.63 -10.14
N TRP A 24 22.74 14.44 -9.84
CA TRP A 24 21.98 13.29 -10.30
C TRP A 24 21.17 13.64 -11.56
N GLY A 25 21.14 12.74 -12.53
CA GLY A 25 20.26 12.90 -13.69
C GLY A 25 18.80 12.63 -13.34
N LEU A 26 18.54 11.54 -12.62
CA LEU A 26 17.20 11.03 -12.33
C LEU A 26 17.09 10.60 -10.87
N MET A 27 16.07 11.11 -10.18
CA MET A 27 15.65 10.65 -8.85
C MET A 27 14.44 9.75 -8.99
N VAL A 28 14.55 8.49 -8.54
CA VAL A 28 13.43 7.54 -8.53
C VAL A 28 12.89 7.45 -7.10
N LEU A 29 11.60 7.74 -6.94
CA LEU A 29 10.88 7.67 -5.68
C LEU A 29 9.88 6.51 -5.78
N ASP A 30 10.04 5.50 -4.94
CA ASP A 30 9.07 4.42 -4.79
C ASP A 30 8.06 4.77 -3.69
N GLU A 31 6.83 4.25 -3.81
CA GLU A 31 5.71 4.55 -2.93
C GLU A 31 5.52 6.05 -2.69
N VAL A 32 5.45 6.78 -3.81
CA VAL A 32 5.37 8.25 -3.87
C VAL A 32 4.34 8.87 -2.93
N HIS A 33 3.26 8.15 -2.64
CA HIS A 33 2.24 8.59 -1.71
C HIS A 33 2.78 8.83 -0.27
N VAL A 34 4.00 8.39 0.09
CA VAL A 34 4.66 8.67 1.39
C VAL A 34 5.48 9.99 1.35
N VAL A 35 5.86 10.44 0.16
CA VAL A 35 6.73 11.61 -0.08
C VAL A 35 6.24 12.93 0.55
N PRO A 36 4.93 13.19 0.70
CA PRO A 36 4.48 14.43 1.35
C PRO A 36 4.92 14.58 2.82
N ALA A 37 5.42 13.54 3.48
CA ALA A 37 5.97 13.65 4.82
C ALA A 37 7.21 14.58 4.84
N MET A 38 7.34 15.38 5.90
CA MET A 38 8.37 16.43 6.01
C MET A 38 9.81 15.93 5.81
N MET A 39 10.11 14.69 6.22
CA MET A 39 11.45 14.10 6.03
C MET A 39 11.80 13.94 4.55
N PHE A 40 10.87 13.43 3.74
CA PHE A 40 11.11 13.21 2.31
C PHE A 40 11.21 14.53 1.53
N ARG A 41 10.40 15.53 1.89
CA ARG A 41 10.52 16.89 1.32
C ARG A 41 11.93 17.45 1.51
N LYS A 42 12.50 17.32 2.71
CA LYS A 42 13.87 17.77 3.00
C LYS A 42 14.89 17.04 2.13
N VAL A 43 14.78 15.72 1.99
CA VAL A 43 15.72 14.92 1.17
C VAL A 43 15.67 15.33 -0.30
N ILE A 44 14.48 15.53 -0.86
CA ILE A 44 14.31 15.95 -2.27
C ILE A 44 14.91 17.34 -2.51
N SER A 45 14.78 18.25 -1.53
CA SER A 45 15.38 19.59 -1.61
C SER A 45 16.90 19.60 -1.43
N LEU A 46 17.47 18.64 -0.70
CA LEU A 46 18.91 18.56 -0.44
C LEU A 46 19.70 17.98 -1.61
N ILE A 47 19.14 17.01 -2.33
CA ILE A 47 19.83 16.30 -3.41
C ILE A 47 19.59 17.03 -4.73
N ASN A 48 20.66 17.44 -5.42
CA ASN A 48 20.56 18.08 -6.73
C ASN A 48 20.24 17.03 -7.81
N HIS A 49 19.16 17.23 -8.57
CA HIS A 49 18.68 16.29 -9.58
C HIS A 49 18.02 17.01 -10.75
N LYS A 50 18.16 16.47 -11.98
CA LYS A 50 17.55 17.07 -13.20
C LYS A 50 16.10 16.63 -13.41
N CYS A 51 15.78 15.36 -13.15
CA CYS A 51 14.44 14.81 -13.34
C CYS A 51 14.01 13.96 -12.13
N LYS A 52 12.70 13.88 -11.89
CA LYS A 52 12.06 13.04 -10.87
C LYS A 52 11.14 12.03 -11.53
N LEU A 53 11.18 10.79 -11.09
CA LEU A 53 10.25 9.74 -11.46
C LEU A 53 9.62 9.18 -10.20
N GLY A 54 8.29 9.30 -10.13
CA GLY A 54 7.51 8.74 -9.04
C GLY A 54 6.83 7.43 -9.43
N LEU A 55 7.04 6.38 -8.64
CA LEU A 55 6.38 5.09 -8.76
C LEU A 55 5.39 4.90 -7.60
N THR A 56 4.15 4.54 -7.90
CA THR A 56 3.16 4.19 -6.89
C THR A 56 2.13 3.26 -7.52
N ALA A 57 1.77 2.17 -6.82
CA ALA A 57 0.75 1.23 -7.28
C ALA A 57 -0.67 1.76 -7.02
N THR A 58 -0.84 2.69 -6.08
CA THR A 58 -2.13 3.23 -5.68
C THR A 58 -2.01 4.74 -5.50
N LEU A 59 -2.67 5.52 -6.37
CA LEU A 59 -2.83 6.97 -6.20
C LEU A 59 -4.11 7.29 -5.40
N VAL A 60 -4.51 6.40 -4.49
CA VAL A 60 -5.68 6.63 -3.63
C VAL A 60 -5.19 7.34 -2.37
N ARG A 61 -5.47 8.63 -2.30
CA ARG A 61 -5.33 9.44 -1.08
C ARG A 61 -6.71 9.97 -0.72
N GLU A 62 -7.12 9.70 0.51
CA GLU A 62 -8.38 10.15 1.10
C GLU A 62 -8.26 11.59 1.64
N ASP A 63 -7.04 12.14 1.65
CA ASP A 63 -6.72 13.51 2.03
C ASP A 63 -6.48 14.39 0.78
N ASP A 64 -7.05 15.60 0.75
CA ASP A 64 -6.94 16.61 -0.34
C ASP A 64 -5.51 17.07 -0.68
N LYS A 65 -4.48 16.39 -0.15
CA LYS A 65 -3.05 16.67 -0.34
C LYS A 65 -2.48 16.05 -1.62
N ILE A 66 -3.31 15.77 -2.62
CA ILE A 66 -2.85 15.28 -3.93
C ILE A 66 -2.17 16.42 -4.69
N GLU A 67 -2.62 17.66 -4.51
CA GLU A 67 -2.03 18.85 -5.13
C GLU A 67 -0.57 19.07 -4.70
N ASP A 68 -0.27 18.84 -3.42
CA ASP A 68 1.10 18.87 -2.88
C ASP A 68 2.03 17.89 -3.60
N LEU A 69 1.51 16.73 -4.02
CA LEU A 69 2.31 15.72 -4.71
C LEU A 69 2.66 16.16 -6.13
N ASN A 70 1.68 16.75 -6.84
CA ASN A 70 1.88 17.30 -8.17
C ASN A 70 2.92 18.43 -8.15
N PHE A 71 2.93 19.25 -7.10
CA PHE A 71 3.95 20.29 -6.92
C PHE A 71 5.34 19.70 -6.62
N LEU A 72 5.41 18.66 -5.77
CA LEU A 72 6.69 18.09 -5.36
C LEU A 72 7.38 17.27 -6.45
N ILE A 73 6.63 16.48 -7.22
CA ILE A 73 7.20 15.55 -8.21
C ILE A 73 6.88 15.97 -9.64
N GLY A 74 5.63 16.36 -9.88
CA GLY A 74 5.10 16.66 -11.20
C GLY A 74 3.73 16.00 -11.42
N PRO A 75 3.07 16.29 -12.55
CA PRO A 75 1.78 15.70 -12.88
C PRO A 75 1.87 14.19 -13.11
N LYS A 76 0.75 13.49 -12.91
CA LYS A 76 0.61 12.07 -13.25
C LYS A 76 0.75 11.87 -14.76
N LEU A 77 1.84 11.21 -15.18
CA LEU A 77 2.13 10.96 -16.59
C LEU A 77 1.38 9.74 -17.16
N TYR A 78 1.20 8.71 -16.35
CA TYR A 78 0.60 7.45 -16.80
C TYR A 78 -0.09 6.75 -15.63
N GLU A 79 -1.23 6.13 -15.91
CA GLU A 79 -1.95 5.23 -15.02
C GLU A 79 -2.36 4.01 -15.83
N ALA A 80 -2.05 2.83 -15.33
CA ALA A 80 -2.48 1.59 -15.97
C ALA A 80 -3.81 1.15 -15.36
N ASP A 81 -4.80 0.86 -16.20
CA ASP A 81 -6.04 0.26 -15.75
C ASP A 81 -5.81 -1.22 -15.38
N TRP A 82 -6.36 -1.62 -14.24
CA TRP A 82 -6.38 -3.00 -13.77
C TRP A 82 -7.10 -3.93 -14.74
N GLN A 83 -8.17 -3.45 -15.40
CA GLN A 83 -8.94 -4.24 -16.36
C GLN A 83 -8.09 -4.60 -17.58
N ASP A 84 -7.36 -3.63 -18.13
CA ASP A 84 -6.46 -3.83 -19.27
C ASP A 84 -5.28 -4.75 -18.92
N LEU A 85 -4.72 -4.61 -17.72
CA LEU A 85 -3.62 -5.44 -17.25
C LEU A 85 -4.07 -6.89 -16.99
N SER A 86 -5.29 -7.08 -16.50
CA SER A 86 -5.94 -8.39 -16.37
C SER A 86 -6.21 -9.02 -17.74
N ALA A 87 -6.78 -8.27 -18.69
CA ALA A 87 -7.04 -8.74 -20.04
C ALA A 87 -5.75 -9.14 -20.79
N LYS A 88 -4.67 -8.37 -20.63
CA LYS A 88 -3.34 -8.69 -21.18
C LYS A 88 -2.66 -9.86 -20.46
N GLY A 89 -3.19 -10.29 -19.32
CA GLY A 89 -2.69 -11.41 -18.50
C GLY A 89 -1.45 -11.07 -17.68
N HIS A 90 -1.22 -9.80 -17.39
CA HIS A 90 -0.18 -9.35 -16.46
C HIS A 90 -0.62 -9.48 -14.99
N ILE A 91 -1.93 -9.54 -14.74
CA ILE A 91 -2.55 -9.62 -13.41
C ILE A 91 -3.54 -10.79 -13.38
N ALA A 92 -3.73 -11.42 -12.21
CA ALA A 92 -4.70 -12.48 -12.05
C ALA A 92 -6.14 -11.95 -12.16
N ASN A 93 -7.06 -12.75 -12.72
CA ASN A 93 -8.49 -12.41 -12.71
C ASN A 93 -9.05 -12.62 -11.32
N VAL A 94 -9.72 -11.60 -10.79
CA VAL A 94 -10.17 -11.57 -9.40
C VAL A 94 -11.64 -11.30 -9.32
N GLU A 95 -12.31 -12.09 -8.50
CA GLU A 95 -13.72 -11.92 -8.15
C GLU A 95 -13.78 -11.46 -6.68
N CYS A 96 -14.29 -10.25 -6.48
CA CYS A 96 -14.53 -9.70 -5.15
C CYS A 96 -15.96 -10.03 -4.74
N VAL A 97 -16.11 -10.82 -3.68
CA VAL A 97 -17.40 -11.20 -3.09
C VAL A 97 -17.48 -10.60 -1.69
N GLU A 98 -18.47 -9.75 -1.46
CA GLU A 98 -18.77 -9.25 -0.13
C GLU A 98 -19.84 -10.14 0.52
N ILE A 99 -19.52 -10.67 1.70
CA ILE A 99 -20.42 -11.50 2.50
C ILE A 99 -20.77 -10.73 3.76
N ILE A 100 -22.01 -10.29 3.84
CA ILE A 100 -22.53 -9.64 5.05
C ILE A 100 -23.05 -10.73 5.98
N CYS A 101 -22.46 -10.82 7.17
CA CYS A 101 -22.86 -11.78 8.20
C CYS A 101 -23.62 -11.06 9.31
N GLU A 102 -24.76 -11.61 9.70
CA GLU A 102 -25.53 -11.10 10.83
C GLU A 102 -24.82 -11.43 12.15
N MET A 103 -24.58 -10.41 12.99
CA MET A 103 -24.06 -10.62 14.35
C MET A 103 -25.22 -10.92 15.29
N THR A 104 -25.01 -11.85 16.23
CA THR A 104 -25.93 -12.03 17.35
C THR A 104 -25.93 -10.79 18.24
N ALA A 105 -27.07 -10.46 18.83
CA ALA A 105 -27.23 -9.26 19.67
C ALA A 105 -26.28 -9.26 20.88
N GLU A 106 -26.02 -10.43 21.47
CA GLU A 106 -25.08 -10.59 22.58
C GLU A 106 -23.65 -10.22 22.18
N PHE A 107 -23.23 -10.67 20.98
CA PHE A 107 -21.90 -10.38 20.44
C PHE A 107 -21.77 -8.91 20.04
N TYR A 108 -22.80 -8.30 19.46
CA TYR A 108 -22.81 -6.87 19.10
C TYR A 108 -22.67 -5.97 20.33
N ARG A 109 -23.37 -6.31 21.43
CA ARG A 109 -23.27 -5.56 22.69
C ARG A 109 -21.85 -5.58 23.27
N GLU A 110 -21.21 -6.74 23.30
CA GLU A 110 -19.82 -6.85 23.77
C GLU A 110 -18.82 -6.20 22.80
N TYR A 111 -19.10 -6.25 21.49
CA TYR A 111 -18.30 -5.57 20.48
C TYR A 111 -18.30 -4.05 20.68
N LEU A 112 -19.45 -3.44 20.98
CA LEU A 112 -19.55 -2.00 21.28
C LEU A 112 -18.87 -1.61 22.60
N ARG A 113 -18.79 -2.53 23.57
CA ARG A 113 -18.15 -2.30 24.88
C ARG A 113 -16.62 -2.32 24.81
N GLN A 114 -16.03 -3.05 23.86
CA GLN A 114 -14.58 -3.13 23.75
C GLN A 114 -14.00 -1.89 23.05
N PRO A 115 -12.97 -1.24 23.62
CA PRO A 115 -12.22 -0.22 22.89
C PRO A 115 -11.53 -0.87 21.69
N LYS A 116 -11.52 -0.17 20.55
CA LYS A 116 -10.93 -0.64 19.29
C LYS A 116 -9.49 -1.15 19.51
N LYS A 117 -9.30 -2.47 19.54
CA LYS A 117 -7.96 -3.08 19.64
C LYS A 117 -7.17 -2.78 18.37
N LYS A 118 -5.87 -2.50 18.52
CA LYS A 118 -4.94 -2.31 17.41
C LYS A 118 -4.95 -3.55 16.51
N LYS A 119 -5.30 -3.37 15.24
CA LYS A 119 -5.18 -4.40 14.20
C LYS A 119 -3.70 -4.79 14.05
N SER A 120 -3.42 -6.07 13.76
CA SER A 120 -2.07 -6.50 13.38
C SER A 120 -1.77 -5.97 11.97
N ILE A 121 -0.78 -5.08 11.85
CA ILE A 121 -0.39 -4.40 10.60
C ILE A 121 0.70 -5.20 9.86
N VAL A 122 1.20 -6.29 10.45
CA VAL A 122 2.37 -7.04 9.94
C VAL A 122 2.12 -7.62 8.54
N GLY A 123 0.87 -7.94 8.20
CA GLY A 123 0.48 -8.46 6.88
C GLY A 123 0.39 -7.41 5.77
N ASP A 124 0.46 -6.12 6.08
CA ASP A 124 0.32 -5.04 5.07
C ASP A 124 1.64 -4.67 4.39
N THR A 125 2.75 -4.82 5.11
CA THR A 125 4.05 -4.29 4.68
C THR A 125 5.04 -5.36 4.23
N SER A 126 4.86 -6.62 4.65
CA SER A 126 6.01 -7.54 4.70
C SER A 126 5.75 -8.97 4.17
N ILE A 127 4.54 -9.30 3.72
CA ILE A 127 4.19 -10.67 3.34
C ILE A 127 3.66 -10.70 1.90
N ASP A 128 4.47 -11.22 0.98
CA ASP A 128 4.05 -11.55 -0.38
C ASP A 128 3.70 -13.05 -0.45
N LEU A 129 2.43 -13.36 -0.75
CA LEU A 129 1.92 -14.73 -0.89
C LEU A 129 1.48 -14.99 -2.33
N PRO A 130 2.43 -15.19 -3.27
CA PRO A 130 2.12 -15.30 -4.71
C PRO A 130 1.32 -16.56 -5.08
N GLU A 131 1.25 -17.55 -4.20
CA GLU A 131 0.55 -18.81 -4.44
C GLU A 131 -0.88 -18.83 -3.89
N ALA A 132 -1.31 -17.82 -3.15
CA ALA A 132 -2.68 -17.77 -2.64
C ALA A 132 -3.69 -17.67 -3.81
N SER A 133 -4.75 -18.47 -3.76
CA SER A 133 -5.88 -18.38 -4.69
C SER A 133 -7.16 -17.84 -4.04
N CYS A 134 -7.14 -17.68 -2.72
CA CYS A 134 -8.28 -17.21 -1.93
C CYS A 134 -7.76 -16.26 -0.86
N LEU A 135 -8.38 -15.09 -0.76
CA LEU A 135 -8.12 -14.10 0.26
C LEU A 135 -9.40 -13.89 1.06
N ILE A 136 -9.39 -14.24 2.34
CA ILE A 136 -10.51 -13.98 3.25
C ILE A 136 -10.12 -12.80 4.13
N GLN A 137 -10.84 -11.69 3.99
CA GLN A 137 -10.70 -10.50 4.80
C GLN A 137 -11.89 -10.43 5.76
N ILE A 138 -11.61 -10.59 7.05
CA ILE A 138 -12.57 -10.32 8.12
C ILE A 138 -12.28 -8.90 8.60
N SER A 139 -13.16 -7.95 8.26
CA SER A 139 -12.99 -6.57 8.67
C SER A 139 -14.25 -6.08 9.37
N SER A 140 -14.11 -5.78 10.66
CA SER A 140 -14.95 -4.75 11.26
C SER A 140 -14.40 -3.38 10.85
N HIS A 141 -15.31 -2.45 10.53
CA HIS A 141 -15.08 -1.12 9.95
C HIS A 141 -13.74 -0.41 10.29
N PHE A 142 -13.31 0.49 9.39
CA PHE A 142 -12.11 1.35 9.48
C PHE A 142 -10.77 0.63 9.21
N GLY A 143 -10.56 0.16 7.97
CA GLY A 143 -9.23 -0.09 7.40
C GLY A 143 -8.92 0.97 6.35
N SER A 144 -7.65 1.30 6.11
CA SER A 144 -7.29 2.17 4.99
C SER A 144 -7.60 1.45 3.68
N ARG A 145 -8.50 1.99 2.86
CA ARG A 145 -8.82 1.44 1.52
C ARG A 145 -7.55 1.25 0.69
N ARG A 146 -6.56 2.12 0.90
CA ARG A 146 -5.24 2.04 0.26
C ARG A 146 -4.45 0.80 0.69
N GLN A 147 -4.34 0.54 2.00
CA GLN A 147 -3.63 -0.64 2.50
C GLN A 147 -4.28 -1.93 1.98
N GLU A 148 -5.61 -1.94 1.92
CA GLU A 148 -6.37 -3.05 1.36
C GLU A 148 -6.07 -3.27 -0.13
N ALA A 149 -6.07 -2.20 -0.94
CA ALA A 149 -5.72 -2.28 -2.36
C ALA A 149 -4.26 -2.73 -2.59
N GLN A 150 -3.32 -2.24 -1.77
CA GLN A 150 -1.91 -2.64 -1.83
C GLN A 150 -1.72 -4.12 -1.46
N ARG A 151 -2.35 -4.56 -0.36
CA ARG A 151 -2.33 -5.97 0.08
C ARG A 151 -2.91 -6.87 -1.00
N LEU A 152 -4.03 -6.44 -1.59
CA LEU A 152 -4.66 -7.15 -2.69
C LEU A 152 -3.71 -7.24 -3.89
N GLY A 153 -3.09 -6.15 -4.33
CA GLY A 153 -2.11 -6.15 -5.43
C GLY A 153 -0.91 -7.10 -5.20
N ARG A 154 -0.45 -7.25 -3.96
CA ARG A 154 0.65 -8.18 -3.58
C ARG A 154 0.24 -9.65 -3.64
N VAL A 155 -0.98 -9.95 -3.19
CA VAL A 155 -1.53 -11.31 -3.18
C VAL A 155 -1.96 -11.76 -4.59
N LEU A 156 -2.55 -10.86 -5.38
CA LEU A 156 -3.16 -11.18 -6.68
C LEU A 156 -2.17 -11.25 -7.86
N ARG A 157 -0.91 -11.60 -7.61
CA ARG A 157 0.07 -11.68 -8.68
C ARG A 157 -0.32 -12.76 -9.69
N ALA A 158 -0.11 -12.50 -10.99
CA ALA A 158 -0.45 -13.44 -12.04
C ALA A 158 0.26 -14.80 -11.85
N LYS A 159 -0.51 -15.88 -11.79
CA LYS A 159 0.00 -17.26 -11.85
C LYS A 159 0.36 -17.60 -13.30
N ARG A 160 1.36 -18.48 -13.51
CA ARG A 160 1.80 -18.88 -14.87
C ARG A 160 0.61 -19.44 -15.65
N ARG A 161 0.40 -18.91 -16.88
CA ARG A 161 -0.73 -19.17 -17.79
C ARG A 161 -1.00 -20.64 -18.14
N HIS A 162 -0.10 -21.55 -17.82
CA HIS A 162 -0.15 -22.94 -18.28
C HIS A 162 -0.58 -23.95 -17.20
N ASP A 163 -1.13 -23.47 -16.07
CA ASP A 163 -1.77 -24.34 -15.10
C ASP A 163 -3.26 -24.53 -15.46
N PRO A 164 -3.73 -25.75 -15.74
CA PRO A 164 -5.14 -26.02 -16.05
C PRO A 164 -6.11 -25.71 -14.89
N GLY A 165 -5.58 -25.25 -13.76
CA GLY A 165 -6.33 -24.73 -12.61
C GLY A 165 -6.17 -23.22 -12.43
N PHE A 166 -6.26 -22.40 -13.49
CA PHE A 166 -6.36 -20.93 -13.38
C PHE A 166 -7.64 -20.55 -12.62
N LYS A 167 -7.57 -20.68 -11.29
CA LYS A 167 -8.65 -20.35 -10.38
C LYS A 167 -8.72 -18.84 -10.29
N ILE A 168 -9.88 -18.29 -10.62
CA ILE A 168 -10.27 -16.93 -10.26
C ILE A 168 -9.90 -16.73 -8.79
N GLN A 169 -9.10 -15.71 -8.50
CA GLN A 169 -8.78 -15.42 -7.11
C GLN A 169 -10.01 -14.81 -6.46
N LYS A 170 -10.49 -15.43 -5.39
CA LYS A 170 -11.68 -14.95 -4.68
C LYS A 170 -11.27 -14.13 -3.47
N LYS A 171 -11.79 -12.91 -3.39
CA LYS A 171 -11.69 -12.07 -2.21
C LYS A 171 -13.03 -12.10 -1.48
N TYR A 172 -13.04 -12.62 -0.27
CA TYR A 172 -14.21 -12.58 0.60
C TYR A 172 -14.06 -11.47 1.61
N ILE A 173 -14.97 -10.50 1.62
CA ILE A 173 -15.03 -9.46 2.65
C ILE A 173 -16.17 -9.81 3.58
N ILE A 174 -15.85 -10.21 4.81
CA ILE A 174 -16.85 -10.51 5.83
C ILE A 174 -17.07 -9.26 6.68
N GLN A 175 -18.26 -8.67 6.53
CA GLN A 175 -18.68 -7.52 7.31
C GLN A 175 -19.79 -7.89 8.31
N PRO A 176 -19.71 -7.39 9.54
CA PRO A 176 -20.85 -7.45 10.44
C PRO A 176 -21.99 -6.57 9.91
N LYS A 177 -23.21 -7.08 9.89
CA LYS A 177 -24.40 -6.28 9.61
C LYS A 177 -24.69 -5.36 10.80
N ASP A 178 -24.52 -4.06 10.62
CA ASP A 178 -25.00 -3.06 11.58
C ASP A 178 -26.53 -3.02 11.52
N ASN A 179 -27.20 -3.61 12.52
CA ASN A 179 -28.66 -3.62 12.64
C ASN A 179 -29.23 -2.27 13.16
N ASN A 180 -28.63 -1.13 12.81
CA ASN A 180 -29.16 0.20 13.16
C ASN A 180 -29.92 0.83 11.98
N PHE A 181 -30.90 0.10 11.46
CA PHE A 181 -32.08 0.62 10.77
C PHE A 181 -33.31 -0.12 11.30
#